data_AF-A0A1C7M1S1-F1
#
_entry.id   AF-A0A1C7M1S1-F1
#
_cell.length_a   1.000
_cell.length_b   1.000
_cell.length_c   1.000
_cell.angle_alpha   90.00
_cell.angle_beta   90.00
_cell.angle_gamma   90.00
#
_symmetry.space_group_name_H-M   'P 1'
#
loop_
_entity.id
_entity.type
_entity.pdbx_description
1 polymer ?
#
loop_
_entity_poly.entity_id
_entity_poly.type
_entity_poly.pdbx_seq_one_letter_code
_entity_poly.pdbx_strand_id
1 'polypeptide(L)'
;MSFSTPVKSKSVVYPGTKQQVRRDNPENINGWAEEISRKLRVYPHDPQKFLDVLVPSDALYKSADVSAAFSGLDGPESTKETAMYKPCIEGLDALVAGFPEDKKLAFHDRSNFNMVYPYSLGREVHHETKPDLIALLPGKSNEVPEKLEWFDVSLIFEVKSSKAQDPMRKTLVDDKDRDPFVKDGVRAVETVTQLAKNARNLMLAHHLVYVFVVGLYGKTARFFRFDHSCAIV
;
A
#
# COMPACT_ATOMS: atom_id res chain seq x y z
N MET A 1 -24.57 -7.13 -5.23
CA MET A 1 -24.51 -7.18 -3.74
C MET A 1 -24.20 -5.78 -3.24
N SER A 2 -25.01 -5.23 -2.33
CA SER A 2 -24.79 -3.88 -1.79
C SER A 2 -23.71 -3.93 -0.71
N PHE A 3 -22.49 -3.51 -1.05
CA PHE A 3 -21.39 -3.35 -0.10
C PHE A 3 -21.46 -1.95 0.52
N SER A 4 -22.45 -1.70 1.37
CA SER A 4 -22.47 -0.44 2.12
C SER A 4 -21.39 -0.51 3.20
N THR A 5 -20.33 0.28 3.04
CA THR A 5 -19.27 0.43 4.05
C THR A 5 -19.90 1.04 5.32
N PRO A 6 -19.76 0.39 6.48
CA PRO A 6 -20.22 0.98 7.74
C PRO A 6 -19.53 2.32 8.00
N VAL A 7 -20.31 3.38 8.17
CA VAL A 7 -19.79 4.68 8.61
C VAL A 7 -19.48 4.59 10.10
N LYS A 8 -18.20 4.39 10.43
CA LYS A 8 -17.69 4.60 11.79
C LYS A 8 -16.77 5.80 11.75
N SER A 9 -17.18 6.86 12.44
CA SER A 9 -16.41 8.09 12.62
C SER A 9 -15.16 7.80 13.47
N LYS A 10 -14.04 8.46 13.15
CA LYS A 10 -12.88 8.52 14.04
C LYS A 10 -13.31 9.01 15.42
N SER A 11 -12.73 8.44 16.47
CA SER A 11 -12.81 9.00 17.82
C SER A 11 -12.26 10.44 17.89
N VAL A 12 -11.30 10.79 17.02
CA VAL A 12 -10.77 12.15 16.84
C VAL A 12 -10.81 12.54 15.36
N VAL A 13 -11.82 13.30 14.95
CA VAL A 13 -11.99 13.79 13.57
C VAL A 13 -11.18 15.07 13.32
N TYR A 14 -11.10 15.94 14.34
CA TYR A 14 -10.34 17.19 14.30
C TYR A 14 -9.39 17.24 15.50
N PRO A 15 -8.10 16.92 15.31
CA PRO A 15 -7.12 17.04 16.38
C PRO A 15 -6.97 18.51 16.79
N GLY A 16 -7.20 18.82 18.07
CA GLY A 16 -7.05 20.17 18.62
C GLY A 16 -5.59 20.58 18.86
N THR A 17 -4.66 19.62 18.82
CA THR A 17 -3.23 19.86 19.07
C THR A 17 -2.31 18.99 18.20
N LYS A 18 -1.06 19.44 17.98
CA LYS A 18 -0.02 18.64 17.29
C LYS A 18 0.36 17.35 18.05
N GLN A 19 0.07 17.26 19.35
CA GLN A 19 0.34 16.06 20.15
C GLN A 19 -0.67 14.94 19.88
N GLN A 20 -1.93 15.29 19.61
CA GLN A 20 -3.00 14.32 19.31
C GLN A 20 -2.83 13.61 17.97
N VAL A 21 -2.01 14.16 17.08
CA VAL A 21 -1.74 13.53 15.78
C VAL A 21 -0.50 12.64 15.82
N ARG A 22 0.32 12.66 16.88
CA ARG A 22 1.55 11.85 16.90
C ARG A 22 1.28 10.36 16.73
N ARG A 23 2.17 9.67 16.00
CA ARG A 23 2.01 8.25 15.64
C ARG A 23 1.96 7.33 16.88
N ASP A 24 2.71 7.68 17.92
CA ASP A 24 2.80 6.97 19.19
C ASP A 24 1.70 7.36 20.19
N ASN A 25 0.84 8.32 19.85
CA ASN A 25 -0.28 8.73 20.70
C ASN A 25 -1.36 7.62 20.71
N PRO A 26 -1.70 7.05 21.89
CA PRO A 26 -2.71 6.00 21.99
C PRO A 26 -4.10 6.36 21.47
N GLU A 27 -4.53 7.62 21.60
CA GLU A 27 -5.82 8.09 21.09
C GLU A 27 -5.83 8.09 19.56
N ASN A 28 -4.72 8.51 18.94
CA ASN A 28 -4.56 8.48 17.49
C ASN A 28 -4.53 7.04 16.96
N ILE A 29 -3.76 6.15 17.62
CA ILE A 29 -3.71 4.72 17.27
C ILE A 29 -5.11 4.10 17.37
N ASN A 30 -5.83 4.36 18.46
CA ASN A 30 -7.18 3.84 18.65
C ASN A 30 -8.17 4.43 17.63
N GLY A 31 -8.09 5.72 17.34
CA GLY A 31 -8.95 6.37 16.34
C GLY A 31 -8.73 5.82 14.93
N TRP A 32 -7.48 5.58 14.54
CA TRP A 32 -7.18 4.91 13.27
C TRP A 32 -7.64 3.45 13.26
N ALA A 33 -7.40 2.70 14.33
CA ALA A 33 -7.89 1.33 14.44
C ALA A 33 -9.42 1.26 14.28
N GLU A 34 -10.15 2.20 14.87
CA GLU A 34 -11.60 2.29 14.73
C GLU A 34 -12.05 2.73 13.33
N GLU A 35 -11.34 3.66 12.70
CA GLU A 35 -11.65 4.11 11.34
C GLU A 35 -11.48 3.00 10.31
N ILE A 36 -10.40 2.23 10.44
CA ILE A 36 -10.01 1.16 9.51
C ILE A 36 -10.83 -0.10 9.75
N SER A 37 -11.19 -0.37 11.00
CA SER A 37 -11.99 -1.53 11.39
C SER A 37 -13.26 -1.63 10.52
N ARG A 38 -13.51 -2.81 9.96
CA ARG A 38 -14.63 -3.11 9.04
C ARG A 38 -14.61 -2.35 7.70
N LYS A 39 -13.60 -1.54 7.41
CA LYS A 39 -13.35 -0.92 6.09
C LYS A 39 -12.30 -1.66 5.27
N LEU A 40 -11.75 -2.76 5.79
CA LEU A 40 -11.02 -3.74 5.00
C LEU A 40 -11.97 -4.88 4.64
N ARG A 41 -12.00 -5.27 3.37
CA ARG A 41 -12.84 -6.35 2.85
C ARG A 41 -11.95 -7.35 2.12
N VAL A 42 -11.97 -8.60 2.56
CA VAL A 42 -11.23 -9.66 1.88
C VAL A 42 -12.02 -10.10 0.65
N TYR A 43 -11.36 -10.12 -0.50
CA TYR A 43 -11.92 -10.68 -1.71
C TYR A 43 -11.97 -12.21 -1.58
N PRO A 44 -13.14 -12.84 -1.70
CA PRO A 44 -13.32 -14.24 -1.31
C PRO A 44 -12.84 -15.25 -2.37
N HIS A 45 -12.27 -14.77 -3.47
CA HIS A 45 -11.83 -15.60 -4.58
C HIS A 45 -10.31 -15.51 -4.76
N ASP A 46 -9.77 -16.38 -5.61
CA ASP A 46 -8.34 -16.42 -5.89
C ASP A 46 -7.82 -15.12 -6.53
N PRO A 47 -6.49 -14.87 -6.49
CA PRO A 47 -5.89 -13.66 -7.05
C PRO A 47 -6.19 -13.45 -8.55
N GLN A 48 -6.39 -14.51 -9.34
CA GLN A 48 -6.72 -14.36 -10.75
C GLN A 48 -8.11 -13.74 -10.90
N LYS A 49 -9.11 -14.28 -10.19
CA LYS A 49 -10.46 -13.70 -10.16
C LYS A 49 -10.50 -12.29 -9.57
N PHE A 50 -9.57 -11.95 -8.68
CA PHE A 50 -9.44 -10.59 -8.17
C PHE A 50 -9.05 -9.64 -9.31
N LEU A 51 -8.01 -10.00 -10.07
CA LEU A 51 -7.54 -9.22 -11.21
C LEU A 51 -8.59 -9.14 -12.31
N ASP A 52 -9.23 -10.26 -12.66
CA ASP A 52 -10.24 -10.31 -13.74
C ASP A 52 -11.43 -9.37 -13.45
N VAL A 53 -11.81 -9.20 -12.18
CA VAL A 53 -12.96 -8.38 -11.78
C VAL A 53 -12.57 -6.93 -11.49
N LEU A 54 -11.44 -6.70 -10.84
CA LEU A 54 -11.06 -5.38 -10.31
C LEU A 54 -10.02 -4.65 -11.15
N VAL A 55 -9.41 -5.33 -12.12
CA VAL A 55 -8.47 -4.77 -13.10
C VAL A 55 -8.90 -5.23 -14.50
N PRO A 56 -10.12 -4.89 -14.94
CA PRO A 56 -10.60 -5.32 -16.25
C PRO A 56 -9.70 -4.75 -17.36
N SER A 57 -9.38 -5.59 -18.33
CA SER A 57 -8.59 -5.23 -19.51
C SER A 57 -9.28 -5.79 -20.74
N ASP A 58 -9.44 -4.95 -21.78
CA ASP A 58 -9.96 -5.38 -23.08
C ASP A 58 -8.93 -6.24 -23.84
N ALA A 59 -7.66 -6.14 -23.46
CA ALA A 59 -6.60 -6.99 -23.97
C ALA A 59 -6.39 -8.20 -23.06
N LEU A 60 -6.29 -9.38 -23.66
CA LEU A 60 -5.90 -10.60 -22.94
C LEU A 60 -4.51 -10.39 -22.31
N TYR A 61 -4.44 -10.58 -21.00
CA TYR A 61 -3.18 -10.66 -20.29
C TYR A 61 -2.38 -11.86 -20.80
N LYS A 62 -1.11 -11.64 -21.12
CA LYS A 62 -0.14 -12.70 -21.38
C LYS A 62 0.84 -12.75 -20.24
N SER A 63 0.90 -13.89 -19.54
CA SER A 63 1.89 -14.10 -18.50
C SER A 63 3.29 -14.16 -19.09
N ALA A 64 4.19 -13.32 -18.58
CA ALA A 64 5.62 -13.48 -18.81
C ALA A 64 6.17 -14.53 -17.83
N ASP A 65 7.21 -15.27 -18.24
CA ASP A 65 7.98 -16.07 -17.29
C ASP A 65 8.87 -15.13 -16.46
N VAL A 66 8.45 -14.94 -15.21
CA VAL A 66 9.11 -14.09 -14.22
C VAL A 66 9.48 -14.89 -12.97
N SER A 67 9.61 -16.21 -13.11
CA SER A 67 9.88 -17.15 -12.01
C SER A 67 11.15 -16.79 -11.22
N ALA A 68 12.13 -16.15 -11.88
CA ALA A 68 13.39 -15.72 -11.28
C ALA A 68 13.39 -14.30 -10.68
N ALA A 69 12.35 -13.49 -10.92
CA ALA A 69 12.33 -12.05 -10.63
C ALA A 69 12.71 -11.73 -9.17
N PHE A 70 12.27 -12.54 -8.19
CA PHE A 70 12.53 -12.27 -6.77
C PHE A 70 13.50 -13.26 -6.10
N SER A 71 14.34 -13.96 -6.88
CA SER A 71 15.31 -14.93 -6.35
C SER A 71 16.29 -14.33 -5.33
N GLY A 72 16.59 -13.03 -5.43
CA GLY A 72 17.40 -12.30 -4.45
C GLY A 72 16.82 -12.28 -3.03
N LEU A 73 15.52 -12.56 -2.85
CA LEU A 73 14.88 -12.66 -1.53
C LEU A 73 15.18 -13.97 -0.80
N ASP A 74 15.78 -14.97 -1.45
CA ASP A 74 16.11 -16.27 -0.84
C ASP A 74 17.34 -16.23 0.08
N GLY A 75 18.09 -15.12 0.09
CA GLY A 75 19.29 -14.96 0.92
C GLY A 75 19.02 -14.80 2.43
N PRO A 76 19.99 -15.16 3.29
CA PRO A 76 19.87 -14.99 4.75
C PRO A 76 19.79 -13.51 5.20
N GLU A 77 20.19 -12.58 4.33
CA GLU A 77 20.12 -11.14 4.59
C GLU A 77 18.70 -10.57 4.54
N SER A 78 17.74 -11.26 3.88
CA SER A 78 16.32 -10.86 3.78
C SER A 78 15.55 -10.90 5.11
N THR A 79 16.23 -11.14 6.22
CA THR A 79 15.63 -11.16 7.57
C THR A 79 15.37 -9.76 8.12
N LYS A 80 16.03 -8.73 7.57
CA LYS A 80 15.80 -7.31 7.91
C LYS A 80 15.04 -6.59 6.80
N GLU A 81 14.16 -5.67 7.18
CA GLU A 81 13.29 -4.95 6.25
C GLU A 81 14.09 -4.15 5.21
N THR A 82 15.10 -3.41 5.65
CA THR A 82 15.95 -2.60 4.77
C THR A 82 16.78 -3.43 3.80
N ALA A 83 17.11 -4.67 4.17
CA ALA A 83 17.87 -5.58 3.30
C ALA A 83 17.00 -6.15 2.16
N MET A 84 15.67 -6.03 2.26
CA MET A 84 14.77 -6.47 1.20
C MET A 84 14.55 -5.44 0.09
N TYR A 85 14.80 -4.14 0.34
CA TYR A 85 14.44 -3.08 -0.61
C TYR A 85 15.10 -3.26 -1.97
N LYS A 86 16.42 -3.46 -2.00
CA LYS A 86 17.17 -3.68 -3.26
C LYS A 86 16.70 -4.94 -4.01
N PRO A 87 16.65 -6.14 -3.37
CA PRO A 87 16.11 -7.33 -4.03
C PRO A 87 14.66 -7.18 -4.52
N CYS A 88 13.82 -6.42 -3.81
CA CYS A 88 12.46 -6.13 -4.25
C CYS A 88 12.46 -5.26 -5.51
N ILE A 89 13.27 -4.20 -5.56
CA ILE A 89 13.42 -3.35 -6.76
C ILE A 89 13.92 -4.18 -7.94
N GLU A 90 14.97 -4.96 -7.76
CA GLU A 90 15.52 -5.82 -8.83
C GLU A 90 14.46 -6.79 -9.38
N GLY A 91 13.60 -7.35 -8.52
CA GLY A 91 12.51 -8.19 -8.98
C GLY A 91 11.37 -7.45 -9.64
N LEU A 92 11.02 -6.26 -9.17
CA LEU A 92 10.04 -5.40 -9.83
C LEU A 92 10.55 -4.95 -11.22
N ASP A 93 11.84 -4.63 -11.35
CA ASP A 93 12.48 -4.32 -12.62
C ASP A 93 12.44 -5.51 -13.59
N ALA A 94 12.70 -6.72 -13.08
CA ALA A 94 12.58 -7.95 -13.87
C ALA A 94 11.14 -8.21 -14.34
N LEU A 95 10.12 -7.91 -13.51
CA LEU A 95 8.71 -8.03 -13.91
C LEU A 95 8.36 -7.15 -15.10
N VAL A 96 8.92 -5.94 -15.17
CA VAL A 96 8.60 -4.95 -16.22
C VAL A 96 9.64 -4.92 -17.34
N ALA A 97 10.65 -5.79 -17.31
CA ALA A 97 11.78 -5.74 -18.23
C ALA A 97 11.35 -5.79 -19.72
N GLY A 98 10.32 -6.59 -20.03
CA GLY A 98 9.78 -6.73 -21.38
C GLY A 98 8.68 -5.73 -21.76
N PHE A 99 8.36 -4.76 -20.90
CA PHE A 99 7.30 -3.79 -21.20
C PHE A 99 7.81 -2.75 -22.22
N PRO A 100 6.94 -2.21 -23.08
CA PRO A 100 7.29 -1.06 -23.92
C PRO A 100 7.80 0.09 -23.07
N GLU A 101 8.82 0.82 -23.54
CA GLU A 101 9.47 1.89 -22.77
C GLU A 101 8.47 2.97 -22.29
N ASP A 102 7.46 3.31 -23.09
CA ASP A 102 6.42 4.29 -22.71
C ASP A 102 5.41 3.76 -21.66
N LYS A 103 5.43 2.46 -21.37
CA LYS A 103 4.58 1.78 -20.38
C LYS A 103 5.34 1.26 -19.18
N LYS A 104 6.67 1.21 -19.28
CA LYS A 104 7.54 0.67 -18.25
C LYS A 104 7.54 1.58 -17.02
N LEU A 105 7.55 0.95 -15.85
CA LEU A 105 7.63 1.62 -14.57
C LEU A 105 9.09 1.64 -14.08
N ALA A 106 9.49 2.71 -13.43
CA ALA A 106 10.77 2.83 -12.75
C ALA A 106 10.57 2.75 -11.23
N PHE A 107 11.26 1.83 -10.57
CA PHE A 107 11.09 1.56 -9.13
C PHE A 107 12.23 2.12 -8.29
N HIS A 108 11.91 2.71 -7.13
CA HIS A 108 12.89 3.39 -6.29
C HIS A 108 12.66 3.17 -4.79
N ASP A 109 13.76 3.05 -4.04
CA ASP A 109 13.77 3.06 -2.58
C ASP A 109 13.51 4.49 -2.07
N ARG A 110 12.45 4.65 -1.28
CA ARG A 110 12.04 5.91 -0.62
C ARG A 110 11.91 5.77 0.90
N SER A 111 12.38 4.67 1.46
CA SER A 111 12.30 4.36 2.89
C SER A 111 12.94 5.41 3.81
N ASN A 112 13.81 6.28 3.28
CA ASN A 112 14.49 7.34 4.02
C ASN A 112 13.97 8.76 3.70
N PHE A 113 12.91 8.89 2.90
CA PHE A 113 12.44 10.19 2.44
C PHE A 113 10.97 10.42 2.73
N ASN A 114 10.70 11.51 3.44
CA ASN A 114 9.34 11.92 3.72
C ASN A 114 8.71 12.57 2.48
N MET A 115 7.48 12.18 2.20
CA MET A 115 6.60 12.80 1.22
C MET A 115 5.52 13.57 1.96
N VAL A 116 5.46 14.88 1.70
CA VAL A 116 4.45 15.79 2.27
C VAL A 116 3.09 15.55 1.63
N TYR A 117 2.01 16.00 2.29
CA TYR A 117 0.67 15.97 1.72
C TYR A 117 0.61 16.72 0.38
N PRO A 118 -0.11 16.20 -0.65
CA PRO A 118 -0.04 16.73 -2.03
C PRO A 118 -0.39 18.22 -2.12
N TYR A 119 -1.45 18.65 -1.44
CA TYR A 119 -1.93 20.03 -1.50
C TYR A 119 -1.35 20.88 -0.36
N SER A 120 -1.01 22.14 -0.63
CA SER A 120 -0.57 23.07 0.41
C SER A 120 -1.61 23.23 1.52
N LEU A 121 -2.88 23.36 1.12
CA LEU A 121 -4.03 23.34 2.04
C LEU A 121 -4.14 21.96 2.69
N GLY A 122 -3.85 21.88 3.98
CA GLY A 122 -3.91 20.65 4.76
C GLY A 122 -2.54 20.05 5.13
N ARG A 123 -1.41 20.58 4.64
CA ARG A 123 -0.06 20.10 5.02
C ARG A 123 0.21 20.17 6.52
N GLU A 124 -0.24 21.23 7.19
CA GLU A 124 -0.01 21.42 8.63
C GLU A 124 -0.76 20.42 9.53
N VAL A 125 -1.83 19.82 9.01
CA VAL A 125 -2.72 18.92 9.76
C VAL A 125 -2.59 17.46 9.32
N HIS A 126 -1.96 17.19 8.18
CA HIS A 126 -1.71 15.85 7.69
C HIS A 126 -0.25 15.46 7.85
N HIS A 127 -0.03 14.26 8.38
CA HIS A 127 1.32 13.72 8.49
C HIS A 127 1.97 13.55 7.13
N GLU A 128 3.26 13.86 7.11
CA GLU A 128 4.18 13.29 6.17
C GLU A 128 4.13 11.76 6.24
N THR A 129 4.28 11.18 5.07
CA THR A 129 4.24 9.75 4.84
C THR A 129 5.56 9.33 4.24
N LYS A 130 5.97 8.09 4.51
CA LYS A 130 7.27 7.57 4.10
C LYS A 130 7.05 6.19 3.49
N PRO A 131 6.67 6.11 2.20
CA PRO A 131 6.55 4.83 1.52
C PRO A 131 7.91 4.15 1.44
N ASP A 132 7.94 2.82 1.56
CA ASP A 132 9.19 2.07 1.48
C ASP A 132 9.74 2.09 0.05
N LEU A 133 8.93 1.66 -0.93
CA LEU A 133 9.25 1.74 -2.35
C LEU A 133 8.14 2.44 -3.13
N ILE A 134 8.50 3.02 -4.26
CA ILE A 134 7.55 3.63 -5.20
C ILE A 134 7.82 3.16 -6.62
N ALA A 135 6.83 3.35 -7.48
CA ALA A 135 7.02 3.42 -8.92
C ALA A 135 6.70 4.84 -9.42
N LEU A 136 7.49 5.36 -10.36
CA LEU A 136 7.16 6.60 -11.08
C LEU A 136 6.04 6.37 -12.09
N LEU A 137 5.48 7.45 -12.66
CA LEU A 137 4.54 7.36 -13.77
C LEU A 137 5.14 6.57 -14.97
N PRO A 138 4.33 5.81 -15.73
CA PRO A 138 4.80 5.06 -16.88
C PRO A 138 5.55 5.92 -17.90
N GLY A 139 6.64 5.38 -18.45
CA GLY A 139 7.44 6.05 -19.48
C GLY A 139 8.26 7.25 -19.00
N LYS A 140 8.34 7.48 -17.68
CA LYS A 140 9.29 8.43 -17.10
C LYS A 140 10.71 7.84 -17.10
N SER A 141 11.71 8.72 -17.12
CA SER A 141 13.10 8.31 -16.96
C SER A 141 13.30 7.60 -15.62
N ASN A 142 14.32 6.76 -15.54
CA ASN A 142 14.77 6.15 -14.27
C ASN A 142 15.39 7.17 -13.30
N GLU A 143 15.35 8.47 -13.63
CA GLU A 143 15.86 9.52 -12.77
C GLU A 143 14.74 10.01 -11.85
N VAL A 144 14.98 9.92 -10.55
CA VAL A 144 14.07 10.47 -9.55
C VAL A 144 14.21 12.00 -9.57
N PRO A 145 13.11 12.77 -9.73
CA PRO A 145 13.16 14.22 -9.62
C PRO A 145 13.79 14.66 -8.29
N GLU A 146 14.60 15.72 -8.32
CA GLU A 146 15.22 16.30 -7.11
C GLU A 146 14.17 16.59 -6.02
N LYS A 147 13.01 17.08 -6.46
CA LYS A 147 11.82 17.27 -5.62
C LYS A 147 10.70 16.36 -6.11
N LEU A 148 10.72 15.11 -5.66
CA LEU A 148 9.66 14.14 -5.90
C LEU A 148 8.37 14.55 -5.18
N GLU A 149 7.26 14.65 -5.91
CA GLU A 149 5.93 14.89 -5.37
C GLU A 149 4.99 13.70 -5.60
N TRP A 150 3.84 13.68 -4.94
CA TRP A 150 2.83 12.62 -5.14
C TRP A 150 2.33 12.52 -6.58
N PHE A 151 2.41 13.61 -7.32
CA PHE A 151 2.05 13.68 -8.74
C PHE A 151 3.03 12.93 -9.66
N ASP A 152 4.21 12.56 -9.16
CA ASP A 152 5.21 11.81 -9.92
C ASP A 152 5.11 10.28 -9.69
N VAL A 153 4.36 9.86 -8.67
CA VAL A 153 4.26 8.47 -8.21
C VAL A 153 3.04 7.80 -8.82
N SER A 154 3.18 6.57 -9.33
CA SER A 154 2.06 5.76 -9.86
C SER A 154 1.64 4.62 -8.94
N LEU A 155 2.58 4.02 -8.22
CA LEU A 155 2.36 2.85 -7.37
C LEU A 155 3.25 2.93 -6.13
N ILE A 156 2.79 2.32 -5.04
CA ILE A 156 3.48 2.32 -3.75
C ILE A 156 3.58 0.90 -3.23
N PHE A 157 4.71 0.59 -2.62
CA PHE A 157 4.97 -0.67 -1.94
C PHE A 157 5.36 -0.41 -0.49
N GLU A 158 4.72 -1.12 0.43
CA GLU A 158 5.13 -1.21 1.82
C GLU A 158 5.80 -2.56 2.05
N VAL A 159 7.04 -2.55 2.53
CA VAL A 159 7.87 -3.75 2.65
C VAL A 159 8.06 -4.07 4.12
N LYS A 160 7.92 -5.35 4.48
CA LYS A 160 8.17 -5.87 5.82
C LYS A 160 8.94 -7.18 5.71
N SER A 161 9.85 -7.45 6.63
CA SER A 161 10.78 -8.58 6.49
C SER A 161 10.17 -9.96 6.66
N SER A 162 8.96 -10.06 7.21
CA SER A 162 8.32 -11.33 7.50
C SER A 162 6.84 -11.33 7.20
N LYS A 163 6.34 -12.49 6.74
CA LYS A 163 4.90 -12.79 6.65
C LYS A 163 4.18 -12.60 7.99
N ALA A 164 4.87 -12.74 9.13
CA ALA A 164 4.28 -12.50 10.44
C ALA A 164 3.90 -11.04 10.69
N GLN A 165 4.44 -10.10 9.90
CA GLN A 165 4.13 -8.67 9.95
C GLN A 165 2.99 -8.28 9.00
N ASP A 166 2.46 -9.23 8.24
CA ASP A 166 1.28 -9.01 7.41
C ASP A 166 0.07 -8.69 8.31
N PRO A 167 -0.56 -7.50 8.17
CA PRO A 167 -1.69 -7.10 9.00
C PRO A 167 -2.94 -7.96 8.79
N MET A 168 -2.95 -8.79 7.74
CA MET A 168 -4.03 -9.66 7.32
C MET A 168 -3.62 -11.15 7.41
N ARG A 169 -2.70 -11.51 8.30
CA ARG A 169 -2.16 -12.89 8.41
C ARG A 169 -3.11 -13.93 9.03
N LYS A 170 -4.11 -13.49 9.82
CA LYS A 170 -5.07 -14.40 10.51
C LYS A 170 -6.44 -14.47 9.85
N THR A 171 -6.64 -13.84 8.70
CA THR A 171 -7.85 -14.02 7.89
C THR A 171 -7.82 -15.37 7.18
N LEU A 172 -8.01 -16.43 7.97
CA LEU A 172 -8.45 -17.71 7.44
C LEU A 172 -9.98 -17.65 7.33
N VAL A 173 -10.44 -17.68 6.08
CA VAL A 173 -11.66 -18.30 5.51
C VAL A 173 -12.91 -18.40 6.42
N ASP A 174 -14.04 -17.93 5.88
CA ASP A 174 -15.45 -18.19 6.25
C ASP A 174 -16.16 -17.39 7.35
N ASP A 175 -15.54 -16.38 7.96
CA ASP A 175 -16.30 -15.47 8.84
C ASP A 175 -16.56 -14.13 8.14
N LYS A 176 -17.64 -14.08 7.33
CA LYS A 176 -18.06 -12.87 6.57
C LYS A 176 -18.32 -11.65 7.48
N ASP A 177 -18.53 -11.90 8.77
CA ASP A 177 -18.82 -10.88 9.78
C ASP A 177 -17.61 -10.53 10.65
N ARG A 178 -16.50 -11.25 10.53
CA ARG A 178 -15.25 -10.92 11.25
C ARG A 178 -14.52 -9.80 10.53
N ASP A 179 -14.07 -8.83 11.33
CA ASP A 179 -13.16 -7.80 10.84
C ASP A 179 -11.88 -8.48 10.35
N PRO A 180 -11.56 -8.43 9.05
CA PRO A 180 -10.38 -9.09 8.54
C PRO A 180 -9.09 -8.41 9.02
N PHE A 181 -9.24 -7.22 9.59
CA PHE A 181 -8.20 -6.55 10.34
C PHE A 181 -7.91 -7.27 11.66
N VAL A 182 -6.71 -7.83 11.76
CA VAL A 182 -6.25 -8.47 12.98
C VAL A 182 -5.76 -7.39 13.95
N LYS A 183 -6.56 -7.03 14.95
CA LYS A 183 -6.16 -6.08 16.03
C LYS A 183 -5.17 -6.69 17.03
N ASP A 184 -4.27 -7.56 16.58
CA ASP A 184 -3.31 -8.30 17.42
C ASP A 184 -2.12 -7.46 17.90
N GLY A 185 -2.07 -6.16 17.57
CA GLY A 185 -1.05 -5.27 18.11
C GLY A 185 -0.96 -3.94 17.38
N VAL A 186 -0.31 -2.97 18.03
CA VAL A 186 -0.07 -1.61 17.52
C VAL A 186 0.57 -1.63 16.12
N ARG A 187 1.51 -2.54 15.86
CA ARG A 187 2.22 -2.64 14.56
C ARG A 187 1.31 -2.96 13.37
N ALA A 188 0.27 -3.77 13.57
CA ALA A 188 -0.68 -4.09 12.49
C ALA A 188 -1.54 -2.87 12.14
N VAL A 189 -2.02 -2.14 13.16
CA VAL A 189 -2.74 -0.86 12.99
C VAL A 189 -1.86 0.14 12.24
N GLU A 190 -0.60 0.27 12.65
CA GLU A 190 0.34 1.20 12.02
C GLU A 190 0.58 0.87 10.55
N THR A 191 0.77 -0.40 10.21
CA THR A 191 1.02 -0.84 8.83
C THR A 191 -0.17 -0.50 7.93
N VAL A 192 -1.40 -0.83 8.34
CA VAL A 192 -2.61 -0.49 7.56
C VAL A 192 -2.83 1.02 7.52
N THR A 193 -2.53 1.73 8.60
CA THR A 193 -2.61 3.19 8.63
C THR A 193 -1.65 3.83 7.63
N GLN A 194 -0.43 3.31 7.49
CA GLN A 194 0.52 3.76 6.47
C GLN A 194 -0.01 3.50 5.06
N LEU A 195 -0.46 2.27 4.78
CA LEU A 195 -1.10 1.92 3.51
C LEU A 195 -2.25 2.87 3.16
N ALA A 196 -3.17 3.12 4.09
CA ALA A 196 -4.32 3.99 3.88
C ALA A 196 -3.93 5.46 3.66
N LYS A 197 -2.92 5.97 4.38
CA LYS A 197 -2.41 7.34 4.19
C LYS A 197 -1.76 7.51 2.82
N ASN A 198 -0.97 6.53 2.41
CA ASN A 198 -0.31 6.48 1.10
C ASN A 198 -1.34 6.41 -0.03
N ALA A 199 -2.32 5.51 0.09
CA ALA A 199 -3.44 5.40 -0.84
C ALA A 199 -4.20 6.72 -0.98
N ARG A 200 -4.57 7.34 0.15
CA ARG A 200 -5.24 8.65 0.17
C ARG A 200 -4.44 9.71 -0.57
N ASN A 201 -3.14 9.82 -0.31
CA ASN A 201 -2.31 10.84 -0.97
C ASN A 201 -2.22 10.62 -2.48
N LEU A 202 -2.10 9.37 -2.92
CA LEU A 202 -2.06 9.01 -4.33
C LEU A 202 -3.40 9.29 -5.04
N MET A 203 -4.52 8.90 -4.42
CA MET A 203 -5.87 9.22 -4.92
C MET A 203 -6.08 10.72 -5.08
N LEU A 204 -5.65 11.50 -4.08
CA LEU A 204 -5.77 12.95 -4.10
C LEU A 204 -4.91 13.58 -5.19
N ALA A 205 -3.62 13.22 -5.28
CA ALA A 205 -2.71 13.80 -6.27
C ALA A 205 -3.19 13.55 -7.72
N HIS A 206 -3.71 12.36 -7.99
CA HIS A 206 -4.11 11.97 -9.35
C HIS A 206 -5.62 12.07 -9.61
N HIS A 207 -6.39 12.59 -8.65
CA HIS A 207 -7.86 12.64 -8.71
C HIS A 207 -8.51 11.27 -9.03
N LEU A 208 -7.93 10.19 -8.50
CA LEU A 208 -8.37 8.82 -8.78
C LEU A 208 -9.51 8.41 -7.84
N VAL A 209 -10.44 7.64 -8.38
CA VAL A 209 -11.56 7.04 -7.63
C VAL A 209 -11.14 5.80 -6.83
N TYR A 210 -10.02 5.17 -7.21
CA TYR A 210 -9.38 4.08 -6.47
C TYR A 210 -7.88 4.05 -6.78
N VAL A 211 -7.10 3.40 -5.91
CA VAL A 211 -5.67 3.13 -6.13
C VAL A 211 -5.32 1.73 -5.64
N PHE A 212 -4.24 1.18 -6.19
CA PHE A 212 -3.59 -0.01 -5.65
C PHE A 212 -2.40 0.40 -4.79
N VAL A 213 -2.27 -0.25 -3.64
CA VAL A 213 -1.05 -0.24 -2.82
C VAL A 213 -0.67 -1.69 -2.56
N VAL A 214 0.61 -2.01 -2.68
CA VAL A 214 1.09 -3.39 -2.56
C VAL A 214 1.86 -3.55 -1.25
N GLY A 215 1.47 -4.53 -0.44
CA GLY A 215 2.25 -4.96 0.72
C GLY A 215 3.15 -6.13 0.35
N LEU A 216 4.45 -6.02 0.61
CA LEU A 216 5.43 -7.09 0.47
C LEU A 216 5.86 -7.56 1.86
N TYR A 217 5.42 -8.74 2.29
CA TYR A 217 5.64 -9.30 3.63
C TYR A 217 6.52 -10.55 3.54
N GLY A 218 7.84 -10.37 3.59
CA GLY A 218 8.80 -11.41 3.23
C GLY A 218 8.59 -11.85 1.77
N LYS A 219 8.21 -13.11 1.58
CA LYS A 219 7.93 -13.69 0.25
C LYS A 219 6.46 -13.64 -0.16
N THR A 220 5.63 -12.89 0.57
CA THR A 220 4.18 -12.79 0.31
C THR A 220 3.85 -11.39 -0.16
N ALA A 221 3.26 -11.27 -1.36
CA ALA A 221 2.69 -10.03 -1.84
C ALA A 221 1.18 -9.98 -1.52
N ARG A 222 0.67 -8.78 -1.24
CA ARG A 222 -0.75 -8.54 -0.98
C ARG A 222 -1.18 -7.27 -1.70
N PHE A 223 -2.25 -7.37 -2.48
CA PHE A 223 -2.81 -6.24 -3.20
C PHE A 223 -3.90 -5.59 -2.37
N PHE A 224 -3.81 -4.28 -2.16
CA PHE A 224 -4.87 -3.50 -1.53
C PHE A 224 -5.43 -2.53 -2.56
N ARG A 225 -6.69 -2.72 -2.95
CA ARG A 225 -7.44 -1.76 -3.76
C ARG A 225 -8.20 -0.82 -2.83
N PHE A 226 -7.70 0.38 -2.63
CA PHE A 226 -8.38 1.42 -1.85
C PHE A 226 -9.31 2.23 -2.74
N ASP A 227 -10.52 2.50 -2.26
CA ASP A 227 -11.41 3.53 -2.79
C ASP A 227 -11.79 4.55 -1.68
N HIS A 228 -12.69 5.48 -1.99
CA HIS A 228 -13.12 6.51 -1.04
C HIS A 228 -13.84 5.96 0.21
N SER A 229 -14.27 4.70 0.18
CA SER A 229 -15.07 4.08 1.24
C SER A 229 -14.30 2.99 2.00
N CYS A 230 -13.53 2.15 1.32
CA CYS A 230 -12.93 0.94 1.89
C CYS A 230 -11.65 0.53 1.14
N ALA A 231 -11.01 -0.54 1.62
CA ALA A 231 -10.01 -1.28 0.86
C ALA A 231 -10.46 -2.72 0.63
N ILE A 232 -10.31 -3.20 -0.59
CA ILE A 232 -10.48 -4.61 -0.97
C ILE A 232 -9.10 -5.26 -1.02
N VAL A 233 -8.96 -6.42 -0.37
CA VAL A 233 -7.68 -7.10 -0.11
C VAL A 233 -7.72 -8.56 -0.55
#